data_AF-A0AAF0IEW0-F1
#
_entry.id   AF-A0AAF0IEW0-F1
#
_cell.length_a   1.000
_cell.length_b   1.000
_cell.length_c   1.000
_cell.angle_alpha   90.00
_cell.angle_beta   90.00
_cell.angle_gamma   90.00
#
_symmetry.space_group_name_H-M   'P 1'
#
loop_
_entity.id
_entity.type
_entity.pdbx_description
1 polymer ?
#
loop_
_entity_poly.entity_id
_entity_poly.type
_entity_poly.pdbx_seq_one_letter_code
_entity_poly.pdbx_strand_id
1 'polypeptide(L)'
;MQPDHLYERHLIFKPYRKPGFLKPRPGGSQDVQAPEVQRLNKLLNGGLYYVQLVGEVKAADFGIGSVDVAMGGVTDAEKQGGNQYDPSNQSWRIEFKDIPDAGTGSAVTSRLISTSRIPYGDIVPMMKAWGYEYGKPLFSIHKVHGFANHPLTCRCSYVSEYVLEGDRFISDDTVLLLHRILNFPPNKQPQGAPATQLPRLEAMVPLDSSGGYVLQAWITVQDSGNPDLMKAASKRLLGLKEHLKSAVKLEPADRLSLDTRVK
;
A
#
# COMPACT_ATOMS: atom_id res chain seq x y z
N MET A 1 -20.45 -1.07 19.33
CA MET A 1 -19.69 -1.56 18.15
C MET A 1 -18.84 -2.72 18.60
N GLN A 2 -18.92 -3.86 17.92
CA GLN A 2 -18.01 -4.97 18.16
C GLN A 2 -16.75 -4.75 17.30
N PRO A 3 -15.53 -4.88 17.86
CA PRO A 3 -14.31 -4.82 17.07
C PRO A 3 -14.26 -5.98 16.07
N ASP A 4 -13.87 -5.66 14.84
CA ASP A 4 -13.53 -6.63 13.80
C ASP A 4 -12.01 -6.71 13.69
N HIS A 5 -11.45 -7.81 14.19
CA HIS A 5 -10.00 -8.01 14.21
C HIS A 5 -9.49 -8.40 12.82
N LEU A 6 -8.48 -7.70 12.32
CA LEU A 6 -8.01 -7.86 10.94
C LEU A 6 -6.49 -7.88 10.82
N TYR A 7 -6.03 -8.65 9.83
CA TYR A 7 -4.68 -8.59 9.33
C TYR A 7 -4.71 -8.21 7.85
N GLU A 8 -3.95 -7.19 7.48
CA GLU A 8 -3.76 -6.80 6.09
C GLU A 8 -2.30 -6.93 5.71
N ARG A 9 -2.03 -7.52 4.55
CA ARG A 9 -0.72 -7.60 3.93
C ARG A 9 -0.59 -6.51 2.90
N HIS A 10 0.47 -5.71 3.00
CA HIS A 10 0.69 -4.54 2.16
C HIS A 10 1.96 -4.71 1.34
N LEU A 11 1.83 -4.63 0.02
CA LEU A 11 2.96 -4.61 -0.92
C LEU A 11 3.13 -3.20 -1.49
N ILE A 12 4.34 -2.67 -1.43
CA ILE A 12 4.67 -1.34 -1.97
C ILE A 12 5.51 -1.50 -3.24
N PHE A 13 5.07 -0.82 -4.29
CA PHE A 13 5.77 -0.71 -5.56
C PHE A 13 6.11 0.74 -5.87
N LYS A 14 7.36 0.97 -6.29
CA LYS A 14 7.87 2.27 -6.72
C LYS A 14 7.85 2.34 -8.23
N PRO A 15 7.16 3.29 -8.86
CA PRO A 15 7.34 3.54 -10.27
C PRO A 15 8.77 4.06 -10.56
N TYR A 16 9.35 3.55 -11.63
CA TYR A 16 10.66 3.84 -12.14
C TYR A 16 10.54 4.53 -13.50
N ARG A 17 11.16 5.71 -13.59
CA ARG A 17 11.46 6.36 -14.87
C ARG A 17 12.87 6.00 -15.28
N LYS A 18 13.03 5.58 -16.55
CA LYS A 18 14.37 5.43 -17.12
C LYS A 18 15.08 6.79 -17.11
N PRO A 19 16.23 6.93 -16.44
CA PRO A 19 17.03 8.15 -16.48
C PRO A 19 17.39 8.46 -17.93
N GLY A 20 17.05 9.66 -18.40
CA GLY A 20 17.35 10.12 -19.76
C GLY A 20 16.13 10.19 -20.71
N PHE A 21 14.95 9.74 -20.29
CA PHE A 21 13.73 9.99 -21.06
C PHE A 21 13.19 11.40 -20.73
N LEU A 22 13.59 12.36 -21.57
CA LEU A 22 13.08 13.75 -21.72
C LEU A 22 13.45 14.76 -20.62
N LYS A 23 14.59 15.43 -20.80
CA LYS A 23 14.69 16.87 -20.54
C LYS A 23 14.64 17.60 -21.89
N PRO A 24 13.49 18.12 -22.37
CA PRO A 24 13.58 19.17 -23.39
C PRO A 24 14.35 20.32 -22.76
N ARG A 25 15.44 20.75 -23.43
CA ARG A 25 16.26 21.88 -22.99
C ARG A 25 15.35 23.09 -22.80
N PRO A 26 15.31 23.73 -21.61
CA PRO A 26 14.68 25.02 -21.47
C PRO A 26 15.66 26.05 -22.02
N GLY A 27 15.48 26.45 -23.28
CA GLY A 27 16.32 27.46 -23.92
C GLY A 27 15.80 27.84 -25.30
N GLY A 28 15.08 28.97 -25.37
CA GLY A 28 14.59 29.58 -26.61
C GLY A 28 13.20 30.15 -26.42
N SER A 29 13.09 31.47 -26.26
CA SER A 29 11.83 32.22 -26.24
C SER A 29 11.00 31.94 -27.49
N GLN A 30 9.70 31.71 -27.31
CA GLN A 30 8.67 31.41 -28.33
C GLN A 30 8.66 29.96 -28.84
N ASP A 31 8.14 29.03 -28.03
CA ASP A 31 7.49 27.85 -28.62
C ASP A 31 6.36 27.39 -27.70
N VAL A 32 5.13 27.81 -28.03
CA VAL A 32 3.92 27.28 -27.41
C VAL A 32 3.79 25.85 -27.91
N GLN A 33 4.36 24.90 -27.17
CA GLN A 33 4.27 23.49 -27.53
C GLN A 33 2.80 23.12 -27.77
N ALA A 34 2.53 22.31 -28.80
CA ALA A 34 1.18 21.85 -29.10
C ALA A 34 0.50 21.31 -27.82
N PRO A 35 -0.79 21.55 -27.60
CA PRO A 35 -1.48 21.18 -26.36
C PRO A 35 -1.38 19.67 -26.05
N GLU A 36 -1.23 18.85 -27.08
CA GLU A 36 -0.95 17.41 -26.94
C GLU A 36 0.44 17.13 -26.36
N VAL A 37 1.48 17.87 -26.77
CA VAL A 37 2.84 17.76 -26.23
C VAL A 37 2.93 18.33 -24.81
N GLN A 38 2.18 19.38 -24.49
CA GLN A 38 2.05 19.89 -23.11
C GLN A 38 1.30 18.88 -22.22
N ARG A 39 0.24 18.25 -22.73
CA ARG A 39 -0.50 17.19 -22.05
C ARG A 39 0.37 15.95 -21.84
N LEU A 40 1.12 15.54 -22.86
CA LEU A 40 2.11 14.47 -22.77
C LEU A 40 3.20 14.82 -21.76
N ASN A 41 3.75 16.03 -21.78
CA ASN A 41 4.71 16.47 -20.77
C ASN A 41 4.10 16.52 -19.37
N LYS A 42 2.82 16.88 -19.21
CA LYS A 42 2.14 16.86 -17.90
C LYS A 42 1.85 15.43 -17.41
N LEU A 43 1.54 14.51 -18.31
CA LEU A 43 1.32 13.09 -18.01
C LEU A 43 2.66 12.37 -17.74
N LEU A 44 3.70 12.68 -18.51
CA LEU A 44 5.04 12.08 -18.43
C LEU A 44 5.89 12.69 -17.31
N ASN A 45 5.69 13.96 -16.97
CA ASN A 45 6.31 14.64 -15.81
C ASN A 45 5.39 14.72 -14.59
N GLY A 46 4.20 14.10 -14.65
CA GLY A 46 3.27 14.05 -13.51
C GLY A 46 3.92 13.45 -12.27
N GLY A 47 3.33 13.67 -11.09
CA GLY A 47 3.81 13.03 -9.87
C GLY A 47 3.86 11.51 -10.06
N LEU A 48 5.01 10.89 -9.75
CA LEU A 48 5.09 9.45 -9.61
C LEU A 48 4.59 9.10 -8.22
N TYR A 49 3.74 8.11 -8.09
CA TYR A 49 3.16 7.69 -6.81
C TYR A 49 3.54 6.25 -6.50
N TYR A 50 3.80 5.93 -5.23
CA TYR A 50 3.88 4.54 -4.83
C TYR A 50 2.53 3.86 -5.05
N VAL A 51 2.57 2.67 -5.65
CA VAL A 51 1.39 1.83 -5.82
C VAL A 51 1.37 0.84 -4.66
N GLN A 52 0.27 0.83 -3.93
CA GLN A 52 0.08 -0.05 -2.78
C GLN A 52 -0.94 -1.13 -3.15
N LEU A 53 -0.57 -2.39 -2.94
CA LEU A 53 -1.49 -3.51 -3.00
C LEU A 53 -1.76 -3.99 -1.59
N VAL A 54 -3.03 -4.18 -1.27
CA VAL A 54 -3.49 -4.62 0.04
C VAL A 54 -4.26 -5.93 -0.11
N GLY A 55 -3.90 -6.93 0.67
CA GLY A 55 -4.60 -8.21 0.74
C GLY A 55 -5.00 -8.51 2.17
N GLU A 56 -6.24 -8.93 2.39
CA GLU A 56 -6.70 -9.37 3.71
C GLU A 56 -6.19 -10.78 4.00
N VAL A 57 -5.61 -10.99 5.18
CA VAL A 57 -4.98 -12.25 5.58
C VAL A 57 -5.64 -12.73 6.88
N LYS A 58 -5.75 -14.05 7.06
CA LYS A 58 -6.27 -14.63 8.30
C LYS A 58 -5.13 -14.94 9.27
N ALA A 59 -5.42 -14.92 10.57
CA ALA A 59 -4.48 -15.36 11.59
C ALA A 59 -3.94 -16.79 11.33
N ALA A 60 -4.79 -17.66 10.79
CA ALA A 60 -4.43 -19.04 10.46
C ALA A 60 -3.45 -19.17 9.29
N ASP A 61 -3.28 -18.13 8.47
CA ASP A 61 -2.37 -18.16 7.33
C ASP A 61 -0.91 -17.92 7.74
N PHE A 62 -0.69 -17.36 8.94
CA PHE A 62 0.65 -17.21 9.50
C PHE A 62 1.18 -18.58 9.89
N GLY A 63 2.38 -18.93 9.40
CA GLY A 63 2.88 -20.30 9.49
C GLY A 63 2.95 -20.83 10.92
N ILE A 64 2.64 -22.11 11.09
CA ILE A 64 2.97 -22.88 12.30
C ILE A 64 4.45 -23.23 12.17
N GLY A 65 5.32 -22.47 12.81
CA GLY A 65 6.76 -22.60 12.60
C GLY A 65 7.29 -24.02 12.79
N SER A 66 8.47 -24.26 12.21
CA SER A 66 9.22 -25.46 12.51
C SER A 66 9.55 -25.44 14.00
N VAL A 67 8.92 -26.33 14.76
CA VAL A 67 9.64 -26.91 15.90
C VAL A 67 10.86 -27.58 15.27
N ASP A 68 12.04 -27.30 15.80
CA ASP A 68 13.27 -27.98 15.41
C ASP A 68 12.99 -29.49 15.33
N VAL A 69 13.11 -30.06 14.13
CA VAL A 69 12.90 -31.49 13.90
C VAL A 69 14.08 -32.20 14.54
N ALA A 70 13.98 -32.43 15.85
CA ALA A 70 14.75 -33.43 16.54
C ALA A 70 14.36 -34.78 15.93
N MET A 71 15.37 -35.45 15.37
CA MET A 71 15.28 -36.77 14.76
C MET A 71 14.68 -37.78 15.76
N GLY A 72 13.41 -38.15 15.57
CA GLY A 72 12.72 -39.18 16.35
C GLY A 72 11.62 -39.81 15.50
N GLY A 73 11.70 -41.11 15.26
CA GLY A 73 10.94 -41.81 14.23
C GLY A 73 9.44 -41.98 14.49
N VAL A 74 8.73 -42.15 13.36
CA VAL A 74 7.47 -42.88 13.10
C VAL A 74 6.24 -42.57 13.97
N THR A 75 5.17 -42.07 13.34
CA THR A 75 3.87 -42.79 13.17
C THR A 75 2.96 -42.03 12.20
N ASP A 76 2.29 -42.76 11.31
CA ASP A 76 1.32 -42.28 10.30
C ASP A 76 -0.03 -41.84 10.91
N ALA A 77 -0.01 -40.89 11.84
CA ALA A 77 -1.23 -40.36 12.45
C ALA A 77 -1.04 -38.93 12.96
N GLU A 78 -0.93 -37.96 12.04
CA GLU A 78 -1.36 -36.56 12.21
C GLU A 78 -1.06 -35.74 10.95
N LYS A 79 -1.78 -36.04 9.86
CA LYS A 79 -2.02 -35.05 8.79
C LYS A 79 -3.16 -34.13 9.22
N GLN A 80 -2.99 -33.39 10.31
CA GLN A 80 -3.84 -32.22 10.55
C GLN A 80 -3.25 -31.08 9.72
N GLY A 81 -3.96 -30.71 8.67
CA GLY A 81 -3.53 -29.73 7.67
C GLY A 81 -3.14 -28.42 8.33
N GLY A 82 -1.84 -28.15 8.41
CA GLY A 82 -1.35 -26.81 8.69
C GLY A 82 -1.84 -25.92 7.56
N ASN A 83 -2.70 -24.94 7.89
CA ASN A 83 -3.09 -23.88 6.97
C ASN A 83 -1.82 -23.08 6.64
N GLN A 84 -1.12 -23.52 5.61
CA GLN A 84 0.00 -22.79 5.04
C GLN A 84 -0.58 -21.71 4.13
N TYR A 85 -0.09 -20.47 4.27
CA TYR A 85 -0.45 -19.38 3.38
C TYR A 85 -0.41 -19.81 1.91
N ASP A 86 -1.54 -19.69 1.23
CA ASP A 86 -1.65 -19.95 -0.21
C ASP A 86 -1.81 -18.61 -0.95
N PRO A 87 -0.77 -18.16 -1.69
CA PRO A 87 -0.85 -16.94 -2.48
C PRO A 87 -1.98 -16.94 -3.52
N SER A 88 -2.41 -18.12 -3.99
CA SER A 88 -3.43 -18.23 -5.04
C SER A 88 -4.85 -17.93 -4.57
N ASN A 89 -5.11 -18.11 -3.27
CA ASN A 89 -6.42 -17.83 -2.66
C ASN A 89 -6.51 -16.40 -2.10
N GLN A 90 -5.46 -15.60 -2.27
CA GLN A 90 -5.40 -14.24 -1.77
C GLN A 90 -6.20 -13.28 -2.65
N SER A 91 -7.18 -12.56 -2.08
CA SER A 91 -7.77 -11.39 -2.73
C SER A 91 -6.91 -10.17 -2.52
N TRP A 92 -6.74 -9.38 -3.59
CA TRP A 92 -5.96 -8.14 -3.55
C TRP A 92 -6.81 -6.94 -3.92
N ARG A 93 -6.46 -5.77 -3.41
CA ARG A 93 -6.96 -4.47 -3.86
C ARG A 93 -5.81 -3.52 -4.08
N ILE A 94 -5.85 -2.76 -5.16
CA ILE A 94 -4.92 -1.65 -5.39
C ILE A 94 -5.50 -0.44 -4.68
N GLU A 95 -4.70 0.21 -3.84
CA GLU A 95 -5.03 1.47 -3.22
C GLU A 95 -4.13 2.58 -3.75
N PHE A 96 -4.76 3.59 -4.35
CA PHE A 96 -4.13 4.85 -4.70
C PHE A 96 -4.61 5.94 -3.74
N LYS A 97 -3.66 6.68 -3.19
CA LYS A 97 -3.88 7.67 -2.14
C LYS A 97 -3.13 8.93 -2.54
N ASP A 98 -3.84 9.98 -2.95
CA ASP A 98 -3.19 11.25 -3.35
C ASP A 98 -2.72 12.04 -2.11
N ILE A 99 -1.92 13.09 -2.35
CA ILE A 99 -1.55 14.04 -1.31
C ILE A 99 -2.81 14.72 -0.76
N PRO A 100 -2.92 14.93 0.56
CA PRO A 100 -4.02 15.69 1.11
C PRO A 100 -4.16 17.08 0.53
N ASP A 101 -5.40 17.55 0.48
CA ASP A 101 -5.78 18.85 -0.07
C ASP A 101 -5.00 19.97 0.63
N ALA A 102 -4.47 20.92 -0.15
CA ALA A 102 -3.73 22.05 0.38
C ALA A 102 -4.71 23.09 0.93
N GLY A 103 -5.14 22.93 2.18
CA GLY A 103 -5.94 23.91 2.90
C GLY A 103 -5.22 24.36 4.17
N THR A 104 -4.91 25.65 4.28
CA THR A 104 -4.44 26.26 5.53
C THR A 104 -5.57 26.18 6.56
N GLY A 105 -5.40 25.36 7.60
CA GLY A 105 -6.32 25.31 8.75
C GLY A 105 -7.57 24.45 8.57
N SER A 106 -7.58 23.46 7.67
CA SER A 106 -8.68 22.50 7.63
C SER A 106 -8.75 21.70 8.94
N ALA A 107 -9.92 21.69 9.58
CA ALA A 107 -10.13 20.99 10.86
C ALA A 107 -10.09 19.45 10.73
N VAL A 108 -10.13 18.95 9.49
CA VAL A 108 -10.02 17.53 9.11
C VAL A 108 -9.13 17.39 7.87
N THR A 109 -8.42 16.27 7.75
CA THR A 109 -7.62 15.97 6.56
C THR A 109 -8.50 15.35 5.47
N SER A 110 -8.53 15.95 4.28
CA SER A 110 -9.22 15.44 3.09
C SER A 110 -8.21 15.02 2.03
N ARG A 111 -8.48 13.92 1.30
CA ARG A 111 -7.69 13.49 0.16
C ARG A 111 -8.46 12.55 -0.77
N LEU A 112 -8.05 12.49 -2.02
CA LEU A 112 -8.56 11.52 -2.98
C LEU A 112 -8.01 10.12 -2.70
N ILE A 113 -8.90 9.13 -2.64
CA ILE A 113 -8.56 7.72 -2.56
C ILE A 113 -9.27 7.00 -3.72
N SER A 114 -8.52 6.21 -4.47
CA SER A 114 -9.07 5.31 -5.49
C SER A 114 -8.71 3.88 -5.11
N THR A 115 -9.68 2.99 -5.15
CA THR A 115 -9.47 1.57 -4.85
C THR A 115 -10.01 0.72 -5.99
N SER A 116 -9.28 -0.33 -6.35
CA SER A 116 -9.70 -1.29 -7.37
C SER A 116 -9.43 -2.70 -6.89
N ARG A 117 -10.43 -3.59 -7.00
CA ARG A 117 -10.30 -4.98 -6.59
C ARG A 117 -9.66 -5.78 -7.71
N ILE A 118 -8.69 -6.61 -7.34
CA ILE A 118 -8.06 -7.59 -8.22
C ILE A 118 -8.66 -8.95 -7.86
N PRO A 119 -9.04 -9.77 -8.85
CA PRO A 119 -9.50 -11.14 -8.60
C PRO A 119 -8.45 -11.96 -7.85
N TYR A 120 -8.89 -13.02 -7.17
CA TYR A 120 -8.04 -13.90 -6.38
C TYR A 120 -6.88 -14.46 -7.21
N GLY A 121 -5.69 -14.56 -6.61
CA GLY A 121 -4.55 -15.18 -7.26
C GLY A 121 -3.20 -14.71 -6.76
N ASP A 122 -2.16 -15.40 -7.25
CA ASP A 122 -0.79 -14.91 -7.14
C ASP A 122 -0.67 -13.61 -7.94
N ILE A 123 -0.31 -12.56 -7.21
CA ILE A 123 -0.21 -11.21 -7.73
C ILE A 123 1.07 -10.99 -8.53
N VAL A 124 2.10 -11.83 -8.32
CA VAL A 124 3.43 -11.67 -8.91
C VAL A 124 3.40 -11.74 -10.44
N PRO A 125 2.75 -12.75 -11.07
CA PRO A 125 2.63 -12.81 -12.53
C PRO A 125 1.89 -11.62 -13.13
N MET A 126 0.80 -11.17 -12.47
CA MET A 126 0.00 -10.05 -12.97
C MET A 126 0.79 -8.75 -12.92
N MET A 127 1.43 -8.47 -11.79
CA MET A 127 2.26 -7.28 -11.63
C MET A 127 3.45 -7.31 -12.60
N LYS A 128 4.08 -8.47 -12.82
CA LYS A 128 5.11 -8.62 -13.85
C LYS A 128 4.57 -8.30 -15.26
N ALA A 129 3.37 -8.77 -15.61
CA ALA A 129 2.72 -8.46 -16.88
C ALA A 129 2.40 -6.97 -17.04
N TRP A 130 2.11 -6.27 -15.94
CA TRP A 130 1.92 -4.82 -15.91
C TRP A 130 3.23 -4.02 -15.94
N GLY A 131 4.39 -4.68 -16.02
CA GLY A 131 5.70 -4.04 -16.10
C GLY A 131 6.34 -3.75 -14.74
N TYR A 132 5.85 -4.39 -13.67
CA TYR A 132 6.52 -4.34 -12.37
C TYR A 132 7.67 -5.36 -12.34
N GLU A 133 8.91 -4.88 -12.18
CA GLU A 133 10.11 -5.68 -12.04
C GLU A 133 10.42 -5.95 -10.56
N TYR A 134 10.92 -7.15 -10.30
CA TYR A 134 11.30 -7.64 -8.97
C TYR A 134 12.83 -7.70 -8.90
N GLY A 135 13.45 -7.06 -7.90
CA GLY A 135 14.89 -7.08 -7.66
C GLY A 135 15.59 -5.71 -7.79
N LYS A 136 16.88 -5.67 -7.43
CA LYS A 136 17.74 -4.51 -7.70
C LYS A 136 17.79 -4.30 -9.22
N PRO A 137 17.72 -3.06 -9.73
CA PRO A 137 17.98 -2.81 -11.13
C PRO A 137 19.44 -3.19 -11.40
N LEU A 138 19.67 -4.41 -11.86
CA LEU A 138 20.96 -4.79 -12.39
C LEU A 138 21.08 -3.98 -13.68
N PHE A 139 21.93 -2.97 -13.66
CA PHE A 139 22.42 -2.29 -14.86
C PHE A 139 23.22 -3.30 -15.71
N SER A 140 22.54 -4.31 -16.24
CA SER A 140 23.10 -5.20 -17.23
C SER A 140 22.70 -4.63 -18.58
N ILE A 141 23.65 -3.92 -19.17
CA ILE A 141 23.60 -3.41 -20.54
C ILE A 141 23.72 -4.61 -21.48
N HIS A 142 22.70 -5.47 -21.53
CA HIS A 142 22.59 -6.44 -22.61
C HIS A 142 21.77 -5.78 -23.72
N LYS A 143 22.52 -5.25 -24.68
CA LYS A 143 22.04 -4.76 -25.97
C LYS A 143 21.48 -5.95 -26.76
N VAL A 144 20.27 -6.40 -26.41
CA VAL A 144 19.53 -7.34 -27.26
C VAL A 144 18.99 -6.54 -28.44
N HIS A 145 19.66 -6.69 -29.58
CA HIS A 145 19.16 -6.20 -30.86
C HIS A 145 17.88 -6.96 -31.19
N GLY A 146 16.79 -6.21 -31.41
CA GLY A 146 15.64 -6.73 -32.14
C GLY A 146 14.47 -7.20 -31.28
N PHE A 147 13.91 -6.35 -30.43
CA PHE A 147 12.46 -6.35 -30.24
C PHE A 147 11.94 -4.91 -30.22
N ALA A 148 10.96 -4.69 -31.08
CA ALA A 148 10.41 -3.41 -31.46
C ALA A 148 9.70 -2.69 -30.31
N ASN A 149 9.84 -1.35 -30.29
CA ASN A 149 8.83 -0.36 -29.95
C ASN A 149 7.61 -0.85 -29.12
N HIS A 150 7.78 -0.97 -27.80
CA HIS A 150 6.64 -0.80 -26.88
C HIS A 150 6.69 0.62 -26.29
N PRO A 151 5.71 1.49 -26.59
CA PRO A 151 5.66 2.83 -26.03
C PRO A 151 5.25 2.75 -24.55
N LEU A 152 5.97 3.48 -23.69
CA LEU A 152 5.49 4.04 -22.41
C LEU A 152 5.21 3.11 -21.21
N THR A 153 5.83 1.93 -21.08
CA THR A 153 5.75 1.20 -19.80
C THR A 153 6.57 1.91 -18.72
N CYS A 154 5.89 2.58 -17.78
CA CYS A 154 6.48 2.90 -16.47
C CYS A 154 6.87 1.58 -15.83
N ARG A 155 8.18 1.26 -15.85
CA ARG A 155 8.69 0.13 -15.08
C ARG A 155 8.45 0.44 -13.62
N CYS A 156 8.06 -0.51 -12.81
CA CYS A 156 7.83 -0.26 -11.39
C CYS A 156 8.60 -1.32 -10.58
N SER A 157 9.38 -0.94 -9.59
CA SER A 157 10.17 -1.86 -8.78
C SER A 157 9.46 -2.18 -7.47
N TYR A 158 9.44 -3.45 -7.07
CA TYR A 158 9.07 -3.82 -5.69
C TYR A 158 10.00 -3.15 -4.67
N VAL A 159 9.42 -2.60 -3.60
CA VAL A 159 10.15 -1.83 -2.57
C VAL A 159 10.19 -2.59 -1.26
N SER A 160 9.01 -2.89 -0.74
CA SER A 160 8.86 -3.44 0.61
C SER A 160 7.49 -4.07 0.79
N GLU A 161 7.40 -4.82 1.88
CA GLU A 161 6.19 -5.49 2.31
C GLU A 161 6.11 -5.41 3.84
N TYR A 162 4.89 -5.23 4.34
CA TYR A 162 4.58 -5.26 5.77
C TYR A 162 3.18 -5.83 6.01
N VAL A 163 2.89 -6.16 7.25
CA VAL A 163 1.56 -6.56 7.71
C VAL A 163 1.02 -5.48 8.64
N LEU A 164 -0.24 -5.12 8.47
CA LEU A 164 -1.00 -4.30 9.39
C LEU A 164 -1.85 -5.23 10.25
N GLU A 165 -1.73 -5.10 11.56
CA GLU A 165 -2.58 -5.80 12.53
C GLU A 165 -3.41 -4.73 13.25
N GLY A 166 -4.72 -4.97 13.40
CA GLY A 166 -5.55 -4.04 14.12
C GLY A 166 -7.00 -4.46 14.29
N ASP A 167 -7.77 -3.55 14.88
CA ASP A 167 -9.20 -3.69 15.11
C ASP A 167 -9.93 -2.56 14.39
N ARG A 168 -10.93 -2.94 13.58
CA ARG A 168 -11.81 -2.03 12.87
C ARG A 168 -13.14 -1.91 13.59
N PHE A 169 -13.58 -0.67 13.79
CA PHE A 169 -14.89 -0.33 14.34
C PHE A 169 -15.65 0.49 13.29
N ILE A 170 -16.88 0.08 13.01
CA ILE A 170 -17.73 0.75 12.03
C ILE A 170 -18.93 1.33 12.77
N SER A 171 -19.11 2.65 12.68
CA SER A 171 -20.27 3.38 13.19
C SER A 171 -20.89 4.16 12.04
N ASP A 172 -22.06 3.73 11.56
CA ASP A 172 -22.73 4.32 10.41
C ASP A 172 -21.81 4.37 9.16
N ASP A 173 -21.27 5.55 8.83
CA ASP A 173 -20.34 5.81 7.73
C ASP A 173 -18.90 6.07 8.19
N THR A 174 -18.67 6.10 9.50
CA THR A 174 -17.39 6.40 10.12
C THR A 174 -16.67 5.12 10.47
N VAL A 175 -15.45 5.00 9.98
CA VAL A 175 -14.56 3.87 10.27
C VAL A 175 -13.47 4.33 11.23
N LEU A 176 -13.30 3.61 12.33
CA LEU A 176 -12.14 3.72 13.20
C LEU A 176 -11.27 2.48 13.03
N LEU A 177 -9.95 2.68 12.90
CA LEU A 177 -8.97 1.62 12.81
C LEU A 177 -7.89 1.87 13.86
N LEU A 178 -7.84 1.00 14.86
CA LEU A 178 -6.73 0.93 15.80
C LEU A 178 -5.75 -0.12 15.29
N HIS A 179 -4.55 0.27 14.87
CA HIS A 179 -3.64 -0.66 14.22
C HIS A 179 -2.18 -0.40 14.58
N ARG A 180 -1.36 -1.40 14.33
CA ARG A 180 0.10 -1.31 14.34
C ARG A 180 0.66 -1.97 13.08
N ILE A 181 1.88 -1.56 12.71
CA ILE A 181 2.59 -2.13 11.57
C ILE A 181 3.56 -3.19 12.09
N LEU A 182 3.49 -4.37 11.48
CA LEU A 182 4.35 -5.51 11.72
C LEU A 182 5.27 -5.72 10.51
N ASN A 183 6.57 -5.70 10.76
CA ASN A 183 7.59 -6.02 9.77
C ASN A 183 7.93 -7.51 9.81
N PHE A 184 8.36 -8.02 8.65
CA PHE A 184 8.95 -9.34 8.56
C PHE A 184 10.26 -9.40 9.38
N PRO A 185 10.56 -10.53 10.04
CA PRO A 185 11.81 -10.65 10.78
C PRO A 185 13.00 -10.49 9.81
N PRO A 186 14.13 -9.92 10.26
CA PRO A 186 15.26 -9.59 9.38
C PRO A 186 15.75 -10.76 8.51
N ASN A 187 15.69 -11.98 9.05
CA ASN A 187 16.14 -13.20 8.38
C ASN A 187 15.17 -13.70 7.29
N LYS A 188 13.91 -13.26 7.31
CA LYS A 188 12.87 -13.65 6.34
C LYS A 188 12.34 -12.45 5.55
N GLN A 189 13.04 -11.32 5.59
CA GLN A 189 12.59 -10.12 4.92
C GLN A 189 12.68 -10.33 3.40
N PRO A 190 11.56 -10.19 2.65
CA PRO A 190 11.55 -10.42 1.22
C PRO A 190 12.49 -9.46 0.48
N GLN A 191 13.55 -9.99 -0.15
CA GLN A 191 14.48 -9.23 -0.96
C GLN A 191 14.10 -9.29 -2.43
N GLY A 192 13.62 -8.18 -2.97
CA GLY A 192 13.37 -8.03 -4.41
C GLY A 192 12.05 -8.61 -4.92
N ALA A 193 11.43 -9.56 -4.23
CA ALA A 193 10.11 -10.10 -4.57
C ALA A 193 9.23 -10.28 -3.32
N PRO A 194 7.89 -10.19 -3.42
CA PRO A 194 6.95 -10.44 -2.33
C PRO A 194 7.16 -11.82 -1.70
N ALA A 195 6.89 -11.93 -0.40
CA ALA A 195 6.97 -13.21 0.30
C ALA A 195 5.95 -14.22 -0.26
N THR A 196 6.38 -15.47 -0.48
CA THR A 196 5.48 -16.56 -0.87
C THR A 196 4.85 -17.25 0.34
N GLN A 197 5.38 -17.00 1.53
CA GLN A 197 4.93 -17.60 2.80
C GLN A 197 5.00 -16.56 3.90
N LEU A 198 4.03 -16.62 4.83
CA LEU A 198 3.99 -15.76 5.99
C LEU A 198 4.71 -16.43 7.17
N PRO A 199 5.59 -15.72 7.88
CA PRO A 199 6.19 -16.23 9.11
C PRO A 199 5.13 -16.40 10.21
N ARG A 200 5.51 -17.04 11.33
CA ARG A 200 4.71 -17.03 12.55
C ARG A 200 4.36 -15.59 12.92
N LEU A 201 3.12 -15.36 13.35
CA LEU A 201 2.68 -14.04 13.82
C LEU A 201 3.57 -13.53 14.96
N GLU A 202 3.92 -14.39 15.92
CA GLU A 202 4.81 -14.08 17.05
C GLU A 202 6.25 -13.72 16.63
N ALA A 203 6.68 -14.17 15.44
CA ALA A 203 8.00 -13.87 14.90
C ALA A 203 8.03 -12.53 14.13
N MET A 204 6.88 -11.89 13.95
CA MET A 204 6.80 -10.56 13.34
C MET A 204 7.31 -9.50 14.31
N VAL A 205 7.93 -8.45 13.77
CA VAL A 205 8.55 -7.39 14.56
C VAL A 205 7.73 -6.12 14.43
N PRO A 206 7.16 -5.56 15.52
CA PRO A 206 6.50 -4.27 15.48
C PRO A 206 7.42 -3.17 14.93
N LEU A 207 6.89 -2.32 14.05
CA LEU A 207 7.63 -1.17 13.53
C LEU A 207 8.00 -0.20 14.65
N ASP A 208 7.08 0.01 15.60
CA ASP A 208 7.30 0.79 16.80
C ASP A 208 7.60 -0.14 17.99
N SER A 209 8.84 -0.09 18.47
CA SER A 209 9.30 -0.90 19.61
C SER A 209 8.64 -0.50 20.93
N SER A 210 7.99 0.66 21.02
CA SER A 210 7.22 1.06 22.19
C SER A 210 5.95 0.24 22.40
N GLY A 211 5.49 -0.48 21.37
CA GLY A 211 4.23 -1.21 21.38
C GLY A 211 2.99 -0.32 21.20
N GLY A 212 3.18 0.94 20.81
CA GLY A 212 2.10 1.87 20.52
C GLY A 212 1.21 1.43 19.36
N TYR A 213 -0.04 1.88 19.40
CA TYR A 213 -1.01 1.71 18.31
C TYR A 213 -1.36 3.07 17.72
N VAL A 214 -1.67 3.06 16.43
CA VAL A 214 -2.14 4.22 15.68
C VAL A 214 -3.66 4.11 15.56
N LEU A 215 -4.37 5.10 16.08
CA LEU A 215 -5.81 5.25 15.88
C LEU A 215 -6.07 6.19 14.71
N GLN A 216 -6.76 5.69 13.68
CA GLN A 216 -7.23 6.48 12.55
C GLN A 216 -8.75 6.48 12.50
N ALA A 217 -9.35 7.61 12.17
CA ALA A 217 -10.78 7.73 11.92
C ALA A 217 -11.00 8.44 10.58
N TRP A 218 -11.87 7.88 9.74
CA TRP A 218 -12.21 8.49 8.45
C TRP A 218 -13.63 8.16 8.01
N ILE A 219 -14.10 8.96 7.04
CA ILE A 219 -15.34 8.75 6.31
C ILE A 219 -14.98 8.75 4.83
N THR A 220 -15.51 7.80 4.06
CA THR A 220 -15.34 7.77 2.60
C THR A 220 -16.52 8.47 1.95
N VAL A 221 -16.26 9.61 1.30
CA VAL A 221 -17.27 10.37 0.54
C VAL A 221 -17.18 9.97 -0.94
N GLN A 222 -18.30 9.59 -1.54
CA GLN A 222 -18.34 9.12 -2.94
C GLN A 222 -18.19 10.26 -3.96
N ASP A 223 -18.80 11.41 -3.68
CA ASP A 223 -18.77 12.57 -4.57
C ASP A 223 -18.19 13.79 -3.83
N SER A 224 -16.93 14.11 -4.14
CA SER A 224 -16.26 15.31 -3.62
C SER A 224 -16.77 16.61 -4.22
N GLY A 225 -17.54 16.55 -5.32
CA GLY A 225 -18.17 17.71 -5.96
C GLY A 225 -19.36 18.26 -5.18
N ASN A 226 -19.93 17.48 -4.26
CA ASN A 226 -21.04 17.91 -3.42
C ASN A 226 -20.54 18.50 -2.08
N PRO A 227 -20.57 19.85 -1.91
CA PRO A 227 -20.04 20.49 -0.71
C PRO A 227 -20.82 20.17 0.56
N ASP A 228 -22.11 19.84 0.45
CA ASP A 228 -22.95 19.52 1.61
C ASP A 228 -22.55 18.19 2.24
N LEU A 229 -22.24 17.19 1.40
CA LEU A 229 -21.72 15.89 1.87
C LEU A 229 -20.36 16.06 2.56
N MET A 230 -19.46 16.85 1.99
CA MET A 230 -18.15 17.13 2.57
C MET A 230 -18.27 17.83 3.93
N LYS A 231 -19.16 18.82 4.05
CA LYS A 231 -19.42 19.53 5.31
C LYS A 231 -20.05 18.62 6.36
N ALA A 232 -21.00 17.77 5.96
CA ALA A 232 -21.63 16.80 6.85
C ALA A 232 -20.62 15.77 7.39
N ALA A 233 -19.78 15.20 6.53
CA ALA A 233 -18.71 14.27 6.92
C ALA A 233 -17.70 14.95 7.87
N SER A 234 -17.29 16.18 7.57
CA SER A 234 -16.40 16.96 8.43
C SER A 234 -17.00 17.19 9.82
N LYS A 235 -18.29 17.55 9.89
CA LYS A 235 -19.01 17.73 11.16
C LYS A 235 -19.07 16.44 11.98
N ARG A 236 -19.28 15.28 11.33
CA ARG A 236 -19.30 13.97 12.00
C ARG A 236 -17.95 13.62 12.61
N LEU A 237 -16.86 13.79 11.86
CA LEU A 237 -15.50 13.56 12.37
C LEU A 237 -15.15 14.49 13.54
N LEU A 238 -15.57 15.76 13.49
CA LEU A 238 -15.37 16.68 14.61
C LEU A 238 -16.21 16.30 15.84
N GLY A 239 -17.44 15.83 15.64
CA GLY A 239 -18.26 15.28 16.72
C GLY A 239 -17.62 14.05 17.36
N LEU A 240 -17.07 13.14 16.56
CA LEU A 240 -16.33 11.97 17.04
C LEU A 240 -15.08 12.39 17.83
N LYS A 241 -14.33 13.39 17.34
CA LYS A 241 -13.16 13.94 18.04
C LYS A 241 -13.51 14.46 19.42
N GLU A 242 -14.59 15.23 19.58
CA GLU A 242 -15.01 15.71 20.89
C GLU A 242 -15.52 14.57 21.79
N HIS A 243 -16.20 13.57 21.23
CA HIS A 243 -16.64 12.40 21.97
C HIS A 243 -15.46 11.58 22.53
N LEU A 244 -14.39 11.44 21.77
CA LEU A 244 -13.20 10.66 22.15
C LEU A 244 -12.16 11.45 22.95
N LYS A 245 -12.35 12.76 23.14
CA LYS A 245 -11.37 13.67 23.73
C LYS A 245 -10.88 13.28 25.13
N SER A 246 -11.70 12.57 25.91
CA SER A 246 -11.32 12.07 27.23
C SER A 246 -10.37 10.86 27.18
N ALA A 247 -10.40 10.09 26.08
CA ALA A 247 -9.61 8.88 25.91
C ALA A 247 -8.40 9.11 24.99
N VAL A 248 -8.60 9.76 23.84
CA VAL A 248 -7.57 9.98 22.82
C VAL A 248 -7.75 11.36 22.17
N LYS A 249 -6.63 12.07 22.00
CA LYS A 249 -6.61 13.35 21.27
C LYS A 249 -6.43 13.09 19.76
N LEU A 250 -7.51 13.24 18.99
CA LEU A 250 -7.45 13.15 17.53
C LEU A 250 -7.03 14.48 16.89
N GLU A 251 -6.06 14.42 15.99
CA GLU A 251 -5.55 15.59 15.26
C GLU A 251 -5.50 15.31 13.75
N PRO A 252 -5.70 16.34 12.91
CA PRO A 252 -5.45 16.21 11.47
C PRO A 252 -4.00 15.78 11.23
N ALA A 253 -3.82 14.78 10.37
CA ALA A 253 -2.49 14.30 10.03
C ALA A 253 -1.73 15.35 9.22
N ASP A 254 -0.40 15.42 9.43
CA ASP A 254 0.47 16.28 8.66
C ASP A 254 0.43 15.89 7.17
N ARG A 255 0.25 16.90 6.32
CA ARG A 255 0.05 16.73 4.88
C ARG A 255 1.25 16.09 4.20
N LEU A 256 2.47 16.49 4.59
CA LEU A 256 3.70 15.98 3.96
C LEU A 256 4.02 14.56 4.42
N SER A 257 3.61 14.20 5.63
CA SER A 257 3.71 12.84 6.17
C SER A 257 2.81 11.84 5.45
N LEU A 258 1.72 12.32 4.81
CA LEU A 258 0.81 11.49 4.00
C LEU A 258 1.10 11.55 2.49
N ASP A 259 2.17 12.21 2.07
CA ASP A 259 2.54 12.31 0.66
C ASP A 259 3.13 10.99 0.15
N THR A 260 2.39 10.31 -0.72
CA THR A 260 2.78 9.04 -1.34
C THR A 260 3.56 9.23 -2.65
N ARG A 261 3.94 10.47 -2.99
CA ARG A 261 4.74 10.73 -4.19
C ARG A 261 6.17 10.26 -4.00
N VAL A 262 6.73 9.70 -5.07
CA VAL A 262 8.14 9.36 -5.15
C VAL A 262 8.94 10.66 -5.15
N LYS A 263 9.76 10.83 -4.11
CA LYS A 263 10.76 11.90 -4.01
C LYS A 263 12.01 11.55 -4.82
#